data_AF-A0A377I5I5-F1
#
_entry.id   AF-A0A377I5I5-F1
#
_cell.length_a   1.000
_cell.length_b   1.000
_cell.length_c   1.000
_cell.angle_alpha   90.00
_cell.angle_beta   90.00
_cell.angle_gamma   90.00
#
_symmetry.space_group_name_H-M   'P 1'
#
loop_
_entity.id
_entity.type
_entity.pdbx_description
1 polymer ?
#
loop_
_entity_poly.entity_id
_entity_poly.type
_entity_poly.pdbx_seq_one_letter_code
_entity_poly.pdbx_strand_id
1 'polypeptide(L)'
;MMNIADKVTFEIQNELRELIGEVSAKGVFNGYGIFHKKLMFGLYQDNHFYLRGVGKLAIYLEEQGAISYMEHTDTPAIYGDNYYLLTEKIRQNKKWGCPR
;
A
#
# COMPACT_ATOMS: atom_id res chain seq x y z
N MET A 1 -0.75 21.12 15.10
CA MET A 1 0.00 21.06 13.83
C MET A 1 0.23 19.58 13.56
N MET A 2 -0.25 19.02 12.44
CA MET A 2 0.04 17.61 12.08
C MET A 2 1.51 17.49 11.70
N ASN A 3 2.15 16.39 12.08
CA ASN A 3 3.49 16.06 11.59
C ASN A 3 3.42 15.73 10.09
N ILE A 4 4.52 15.90 9.36
CA ILE A 4 4.68 15.51 7.95
C ILE A 4 4.23 14.06 7.74
N ALA A 5 4.62 13.14 8.64
CA ALA A 5 4.21 11.73 8.57
C ALA A 5 2.68 11.55 8.63
N ASP A 6 1.99 12.32 9.48
CA ASP A 6 0.54 12.27 9.62
C ASP A 6 -0.15 12.85 8.36
N LYS A 7 0.40 13.93 7.81
CA LYS A 7 -0.12 14.56 6.59
C LYS A 7 -0.02 13.62 5.39
N VAL A 8 1.14 13.00 5.21
CA VAL A 8 1.38 12.07 4.10
C VAL A 8 0.53 10.81 4.24
N THR A 9 0.38 10.29 5.47
CA THR A 9 -0.52 9.16 5.75
C THR A 9 -1.98 9.52 5.48
N PHE A 10 -2.38 10.76 5.74
CA PHE A 10 -3.73 11.25 5.46
C PHE A 10 -4.01 11.38 3.95
N GLU A 11 -3.02 11.81 3.17
CA GLU A 11 -3.13 11.92 1.70
C GLU A 11 -3.38 10.54 1.07
N ILE A 12 -2.56 9.53 1.40
CA ILE A 12 -2.75 8.17 0.89
C ILE A 12 -4.08 7.54 1.35
N GLN A 13 -4.52 7.83 2.58
CA GLN A 13 -5.83 7.39 3.06
C GLN A 13 -6.97 7.96 2.22
N ASN A 14 -6.90 9.24 1.83
CA ASN A 14 -7.95 9.86 1.03
C ASN A 14 -7.98 9.29 -0.40
N GLU A 15 -6.82 9.10 -1.04
CA GLU A 15 -6.77 8.47 -2.36
C GLU A 15 -7.38 7.07 -2.35
N LEU A 16 -7.05 6.27 -1.33
CA LEU A 16 -7.61 4.92 -1.19
C LEU A 16 -9.10 4.96 -0.83
N ARG A 17 -9.55 5.97 -0.07
CA ARG A 17 -10.97 6.11 0.29
C ARG A 17 -11.88 6.30 -0.91
N GLU A 18 -11.41 7.02 -1.92
CA GLU A 18 -12.16 7.20 -3.17
C GLU A 18 -12.34 5.89 -3.95
N LEU A 19 -11.43 4.92 -3.77
CA LEU A 19 -11.45 3.65 -4.49
C LEU A 19 -12.21 2.55 -3.76
N ILE A 20 -12.00 2.43 -2.44
CA ILE A 20 -12.48 1.27 -1.67
C ILE A 20 -13.36 1.64 -0.46
N GLY A 21 -13.67 2.92 -0.25
CA GLY A 21 -14.42 3.40 0.90
C GLY A 21 -13.55 3.53 2.16
N GLU A 22 -14.08 3.32 3.35
CA GLU A 22 -13.36 3.64 4.60
C GLU A 22 -11.97 2.98 4.71
N VAL A 23 -10.95 3.81 4.96
CA VAL A 23 -9.55 3.41 5.19
C VAL A 23 -9.03 4.07 6.47
N SER A 24 -8.29 3.29 7.27
CA SER A 24 -7.58 3.76 8.45
C SER A 24 -6.09 3.37 8.41
N ALA A 25 -5.29 4.07 9.21
CA ALA A 25 -3.87 3.79 9.36
C ALA A 25 -3.52 3.67 10.84
N LYS A 26 -2.58 2.77 11.16
CA LYS A 26 -2.07 2.56 12.51
C LYS A 26 -0.56 2.32 12.44
N GLY A 27 0.19 2.88 13.38
CA GLY A 27 1.62 2.58 13.50
C GLY A 27 1.86 1.08 13.65
N VAL A 28 2.68 0.52 12.78
CA VAL A 28 3.14 -0.89 12.81
C VAL A 28 4.60 -0.94 12.39
N PHE A 29 5.41 -1.70 13.13
CA PHE A 29 6.85 -1.79 12.88
C PHE A 29 7.52 -0.39 12.87
N ASN A 30 8.23 -0.06 11.80
CA ASN A 30 8.87 1.22 11.48
C ASN A 30 8.02 2.10 10.51
N GLY A 31 6.73 1.81 10.36
CA GLY A 31 5.85 2.55 9.46
C GLY A 31 4.39 2.53 9.89
N TYR A 32 3.48 2.58 8.92
CA TYR A 32 2.03 2.58 9.14
C TYR A 32 1.36 1.46 8.35
N GLY A 33 0.57 0.65 9.02
CA GLY A 33 -0.29 -0.33 8.39
C GLY A 33 -1.55 0.37 7.91
N ILE A 34 -1.98 0.05 6.69
CA ILE A 34 -3.17 0.60 6.06
C ILE A 34 -4.25 -0.48 6.03
N PHE A 35 -5.44 -0.13 6.55
CA PHE A 35 -6.49 -1.07 6.87
C PHE A 35 -7.81 -0.71 6.19
N HIS A 36 -8.51 -1.73 5.69
CA HIS A 36 -9.88 -1.67 5.19
C HIS A 36 -10.68 -2.80 5.82
N LYS A 37 -11.85 -2.51 6.41
CA LYS A 37 -12.68 -3.50 7.13
C LYS A 37 -11.87 -4.35 8.14
N LYS A 38 -10.96 -3.71 8.88
CA LYS A 38 -10.02 -4.31 9.86
C LYS A 38 -8.95 -5.24 9.27
N LEU A 39 -8.86 -5.38 7.96
CA LEU A 39 -7.81 -6.14 7.28
C LEU A 39 -6.69 -5.20 6.84
N MET A 40 -5.45 -5.52 7.23
CA MET A 40 -4.26 -4.83 6.71
C MET A 40 -4.03 -5.26 5.26
N PHE A 41 -4.10 -4.29 4.36
CA PHE A 41 -3.92 -4.50 2.92
C PHE A 41 -2.78 -3.66 2.35
N GLY A 42 -2.22 -2.75 3.13
CA GLY A 42 -1.07 -1.97 2.70
C GLY A 42 -0.13 -1.62 3.85
N LEU A 43 1.09 -1.28 3.48
CA LEU A 43 2.13 -0.78 4.37
C LEU A 43 2.60 0.56 3.82
N TYR A 44 2.74 1.55 4.68
CA TYR A 44 3.32 2.84 4.34
C TYR A 44 4.62 3.05 5.13
N GLN A 45 5.74 3.18 4.43
CA GLN A 45 7.05 3.34 5.04
C GLN A 45 7.96 4.11 4.10
N ASP A 46 8.81 4.99 4.64
CA ASP A 46 9.82 5.74 3.88
C ASP A 46 9.24 6.46 2.65
N ASN A 47 8.05 7.04 2.81
CA ASN A 47 7.30 7.71 1.75
C ASN A 47 6.80 6.81 0.59
N HIS A 48 6.72 5.50 0.82
CA HIS A 48 6.25 4.52 -0.14
C HIS A 48 5.03 3.77 0.40
N PHE A 49 4.02 3.59 -0.46
CA PHE A 49 2.90 2.68 -0.22
C PHE A 49 3.16 1.34 -0.91
N TYR A 50 3.10 0.27 -0.13
CA TYR A 50 3.22 -1.10 -0.58
C TYR A 50 1.86 -1.80 -0.45
N LEU A 51 1.42 -2.46 -1.51
CA LEU A 51 0.18 -3.23 -1.54
C LEU A 51 0.46 -4.66 -1.11
N ARG A 52 -0.41 -5.22 -0.26
CA ARG A 52 -0.35 -6.63 0.07
C ARG A 52 -0.83 -7.49 -1.11
N GLY A 53 0.05 -8.33 -1.65
CA GLY A 53 -0.23 -9.30 -2.70
C GLY A 53 -0.04 -10.73 -2.19
N VAL A 54 -1.02 -11.60 -2.42
CA VAL A 54 -0.90 -13.04 -2.10
C VAL A 54 -1.47 -13.89 -3.23
N GLY A 55 -0.91 -15.08 -3.45
CA GLY A 55 -1.37 -16.02 -4.48
C GLY A 55 -1.39 -15.39 -5.88
N LYS A 56 -2.54 -15.45 -6.57
CA LYS A 56 -2.68 -14.90 -7.94
C LYS A 56 -2.41 -13.40 -8.04
N LEU A 57 -2.70 -12.64 -6.98
CA LEU A 57 -2.44 -11.20 -6.97
C LEU A 57 -0.94 -10.91 -6.92
N ALA A 58 -0.17 -11.65 -6.14
CA ALA A 58 1.29 -11.52 -6.08
C ALA A 58 1.91 -11.74 -7.47
N ILE A 59 1.55 -12.86 -8.12
CA ILE A 59 2.01 -13.20 -9.48
C ILE A 59 1.71 -12.07 -10.46
N TYR A 60 0.46 -11.56 -10.47
CA TYR A 60 0.08 -10.47 -11.35
C TYR A 60 0.89 -9.19 -11.10
N LEU A 61 1.13 -8.84 -9.83
CA LEU A 61 1.91 -7.65 -9.48
C LEU A 61 3.36 -7.77 -9.97
N GLU A 62 3.98 -8.93 -9.77
CA GLU A 62 5.33 -9.24 -10.25
C GLU A 62 5.42 -9.18 -11.78
N GLU A 63 4.44 -9.74 -12.50
CA GLU A 63 4.34 -9.65 -13.97
C GLU A 63 4.18 -8.20 -14.47
N GLN A 64 3.58 -7.32 -13.66
CA GLN A 64 3.49 -5.88 -13.96
C GLN A 64 4.73 -5.09 -13.49
N GLY A 65 5.77 -5.77 -13.01
CA GLY A 65 7.04 -5.18 -12.58
C GLY A 65 7.00 -4.57 -11.19
N ALA A 66 6.04 -4.94 -10.34
CA ALA A 66 6.04 -4.51 -8.94
C ALA A 66 7.27 -5.05 -8.21
N ILE A 67 7.84 -4.24 -7.32
CA ILE A 67 9.07 -4.58 -6.59
C ILE A 67 8.68 -5.09 -5.21
N SER A 68 9.27 -6.20 -4.77
CA SER A 68 9.05 -6.72 -3.41
C SER A 68 9.50 -5.69 -2.38
N TYR A 69 8.70 -5.47 -1.33
CA TYR A 69 9.06 -4.63 -0.20
C TYR A 69 10.40 -5.10 0.41
N MET A 70 10.60 -6.40 0.52
CA MET A 70 11.83 -6.98 1.08
C MET A 70 13.09 -6.62 0.28
N GLU A 71 12.95 -6.32 -1.00
CA GLU A 71 14.04 -5.92 -1.90
C GLU A 71 14.18 -4.40 -2.01
N HIS A 72 13.10 -3.66 -1.81
CA HIS A 72 13.05 -2.21 -2.01
C HIS A 72 13.51 -1.40 -0.78
N THR A 73 13.25 -1.88 0.45
CA THR A 73 13.62 -1.13 1.66
C THR A 73 14.92 -1.63 2.30
N ASP A 74 15.72 -0.70 2.81
CA ASP A 74 16.90 -1.00 3.63
C ASP A 74 16.54 -1.50 5.03
N THR A 75 15.29 -1.33 5.47
CA THR A 75 14.81 -1.72 6.80
C THR A 75 13.52 -2.55 6.72
N PRO A 76 13.58 -3.77 6.18
CA PRO A 76 12.42 -4.62 6.01
C PRO A 76 11.86 -5.09 7.35
N ALA A 77 10.54 -4.94 7.52
CA ALA A 77 9.77 -5.56 8.56
C ALA A 77 9.68 -7.09 8.35
N ILE A 78 9.68 -7.85 9.45
CA ILE A 78 9.72 -9.32 9.48
C ILE A 78 8.55 -9.99 8.70
N TYR A 79 7.43 -9.28 8.51
CA TYR A 79 6.23 -9.77 7.81
C TYR A 79 5.95 -9.00 6.50
N GLY A 80 7.00 -8.46 5.88
CA GLY A 80 6.93 -7.68 4.65
C GLY A 80 6.95 -8.50 3.35
N ASP A 81 7.06 -9.82 3.45
CA ASP A 81 7.20 -10.78 2.33
C ASP A 81 6.07 -10.71 1.29
N ASN A 82 4.88 -10.30 1.70
CA ASN A 82 3.71 -10.22 0.84
C ASN A 82 3.36 -8.79 0.42
N TYR A 83 4.30 -7.84 0.50
CA TYR A 83 4.05 -6.44 0.18
C TYR A 83 4.87 -5.99 -1.02
N TYR A 84 4.24 -5.23 -1.92
CA TYR A 84 4.83 -4.87 -3.20
C TYR A 84 4.68 -3.37 -3.47
N LEU A 85 5.77 -2.75 -3.92
CA LEU A 85 5.74 -1.40 -4.43
C LEU A 85 5.16 -1.42 -5.85
N LEU A 86 4.06 -0.68 -6.04
CA LEU A 86 3.41 -0.56 -7.34
C LEU A 86 4.19 0.39 -8.25
N THR A 87 4.44 -0.04 -9.48
CA THR A 87 4.99 0.83 -10.53
C THR A 87 4.00 1.92 -10.92
N GLU A 88 4.51 3.02 -11.50
CA GLU A 88 3.68 4.11 -12.03
C GLU A 88 2.63 3.61 -13.04
N LYS A 89 2.98 2.58 -13.83
CA LYS A 89 2.06 1.92 -14.77
C LYS A 89 0.81 1.37 -14.08
N ILE A 90 0.96 0.77 -12.90
CA ILE A 90 -0.16 0.24 -12.11
C ILE A 90 -0.91 1.40 -11.44
N ARG A 91 -0.19 2.38 -10.89
CA ARG A 91 -0.77 3.54 -10.17
C ARG A 91 -1.63 4.44 -11.06
N GLN A 92 -1.28 4.59 -12.33
CA GLN A 92 -2.00 5.44 -13.29
C GLN A 92 -3.33 4.82 -13.75
N ASN A 93 -3.54 3.51 -13.56
CA ASN A 93 -4.78 2.85 -13.91
C ASN A 93 -5.78 2.84 -12.74
N LYS A 94 -6.25 4.03 -12.34
CA LYS A 94 -7.26 4.20 -11.28
C LYS A 94 -8.65 3.65 -11.66
N LYS A 95 -8.84 3.07 -12.87
CA LYS A 95 -10.13 2.66 -13.44
C LYS A 95 -10.43 1.16 -13.36
N TRP A 96 -9.88 0.43 -12.40
CA TRP A 96 -10.27 -0.95 -12.17
C TRP A 96 -11.47 -1.03 -11.19
N GLY A 97 -12.68 -1.03 -11.75
CA GLY A 97 -13.87 -1.65 -11.12
C GLY A 97 -14.98 -0.74 -10.59
N CYS A 98 -15.89 -0.29 -11.47
CA CYS A 98 -17.35 -0.45 -11.30
C CYS A 98 -18.03 -0.11 -12.65
N PRO A 99 -18.56 -1.08 -13.43
CA PRO A 99 -19.62 -0.74 -14.37
C PRO A 99 -20.79 -0.25 -13.52
N ARG A 100 -21.25 0.97 -13.78
CA ARG A 100 -22.48 1.48 -13.18
C ARG A 100 -23.67 0.57 -13.51
#